data_AF-A0A0B1S5Z3-F1
#
_entry.id   AF-A0A0B1S5Z3-F1
#
_cell.length_a   1.000
_cell.length_b   1.000
_cell.length_c   1.000
_cell.angle_alpha   90.00
_cell.angle_beta   90.00
_cell.angle_gamma   90.00
#
_symmetry.space_group_name_H-M   'P 1'
#
loop_
_entity.id
_entity.type
_entity.pdbx_description
1 polymer ?
#
loop_
_entity_poly.entity_id
_entity_poly.type
_entity_poly.pdbx_seq_one_letter_code
_entity_poly.pdbx_strand_id
1 'polypeptide(L)' 'MSSLKSLTPLTTCSKTMKCPEQHWCHIGETTDTTVCCPNALPNPCTAPPRNPGEGPYHATRWAFDGSTR' A
#
# COMPACT_ATOMS: atom_id res chain seq x y z
N MET A 1 -5.30 -6.77 -21.08
CA MET A 1 -4.30 -6.33 -20.08
C MET A 1 -4.99 -6.40 -18.75
N SER A 2 -4.84 -7.54 -18.10
CA SER A 2 -5.78 -8.07 -17.10
C SER A 2 -5.53 -7.43 -15.75
N SER A 3 -6.25 -6.33 -15.47
CA SER A 3 -6.34 -5.79 -14.11
C SER A 3 -7.00 -6.88 -13.25
N LEU A 4 -6.19 -7.54 -12.43
CA LEU A 4 -6.63 -8.48 -11.41
C LEU A 4 -7.54 -7.71 -10.43
N LYS A 5 -8.83 -7.65 -10.75
CA LYS A 5 -9.88 -7.38 -9.77
C LYS A 5 -9.92 -8.59 -8.85
N SER A 6 -8.99 -8.63 -7.89
CA SER A 6 -9.03 -9.59 -6.79
C SER A 6 -10.37 -9.42 -6.09
N LEU A 7 -11.23 -10.43 -6.15
CA LEU A 7 -12.55 -10.49 -5.49
C LEU A 7 -12.44 -10.58 -3.96
N THR A 8 -11.28 -10.29 -3.38
CA THR A 8 -11.09 -10.15 -1.93
C THR A 8 -11.79 -8.88 -1.45
N PRO A 9 -12.73 -8.98 -0.49
CA PRO A 9 -13.30 -7.78 0.13
C PRO A 9 -12.17 -6.93 0.71
N LEU A 10 -12.17 -5.63 0.39
CA LEU A 10 -11.19 -4.70 0.93
C LEU A 10 -11.44 -4.54 2.44
N THR A 11 -10.54 -5.07 3.25
CA THR A 11 -10.56 -4.88 4.69
C THR A 11 -10.01 -3.49 5.01
N THR A 12 -10.80 -2.65 5.68
CA THR A 12 -10.34 -1.34 6.14
C THR A 12 -9.40 -1.45 7.33
N CYS A 13 -8.50 -0.50 7.47
CA CYS A 13 -7.58 -0.44 8.62
C CYS A 13 -7.39 1.00 9.09
N SER A 14 -6.63 1.20 10.16
CA SER A 14 -6.27 2.53 10.66
C SER A 14 -5.00 2.48 11.49
N LYS A 15 -4.59 3.62 12.06
CA LYS A 15 -3.47 3.67 13.03
C LYS A 15 -3.73 2.81 14.27
N THR A 16 -4.98 2.57 14.63
CA THR A 16 -5.38 1.78 15.80
C THR A 16 -5.92 0.40 15.43
N MET A 17 -6.41 0.23 14.20
CA MET A 17 -6.96 -1.03 13.69
C MET A 17 -5.93 -1.76 12.84
N LYS A 18 -5.39 -2.86 13.38
CA LYS A 18 -4.36 -3.67 12.72
C LYS A 18 -4.94 -4.56 11.63
N CYS A 19 -4.14 -4.78 10.58
CA CYS A 19 -4.44 -5.76 9.55
C CYS A 19 -4.18 -7.19 10.03
N PRO A 20 -4.80 -8.20 9.38
CA PRO A 20 -4.45 -9.61 9.58
C PRO A 20 -2.95 -9.89 9.33
N GLU A 21 -2.50 -11.08 9.74
CA GLU A 21 -1.13 -11.50 9.45
C GLU A 21 -0.81 -11.44 7.94
N GLN A 22 0.45 -11.17 7.63
CA GLN A 22 0.95 -11.00 6.26
C GLN A 22 0.31 -9.85 5.46
N HIS A 23 -0.39 -8.94 6.12
CA HIS A 23 -0.91 -7.72 5.53
C HIS A 23 -0.35 -6.49 6.23
N TRP A 24 -0.34 -5.38 5.52
CA TRP A 24 0.02 -4.08 6.05
C TRP A 24 -1.09 -3.07 5.76
N CYS A 25 -1.21 -2.07 6.62
CA CYS A 25 -2.21 -1.04 6.46
C CYS A 25 -1.72 0.03 5.47
N HIS A 26 -2.27 0.00 4.26
CA HIS A 26 -2.04 1.02 3.25
C HIS A 26 -2.89 2.24 3.58
N ILE A 27 -2.26 3.29 4.13
CA ILE A 27 -2.93 4.55 4.44
C ILE A 27 -3.19 5.31 3.14
N GLY A 28 -4.46 5.47 2.80
CA GLY A 28 -4.92 6.29 1.67
C GLY A 28 -5.09 7.76 2.06
N GLU A 29 -5.77 8.51 1.19
CA GLU A 29 -6.16 9.90 1.48
C GLU A 29 -7.42 9.94 2.37
N THR A 30 -8.35 9.02 2.13
CA THR A 30 -9.63 8.89 2.84
C THR A 30 -9.67 7.59 3.65
N THR A 31 -10.68 7.45 4.52
CA THR A 31 -10.96 6.19 5.22
C THR A 31 -11.22 5.05 4.24
N ASP A 32 -11.93 5.33 3.16
CA ASP A 32 -12.35 4.32 2.18
C ASP A 32 -11.18 3.84 1.31
N THR A 33 -10.13 4.66 1.19
CA THR A 33 -8.88 4.31 0.51
C THR A 33 -7.82 3.79 1.48
N THR A 34 -8.15 3.65 2.77
CA THR A 34 -7.26 3.11 3.81
C THR A 34 -7.58 1.65 4.11
N VAL A 35 -6.75 0.75 3.58
CA VAL A 35 -7.09 -0.68 3.46
C VAL A 35 -5.89 -1.58 3.76
N CYS A 36 -6.18 -2.84 4.12
CA CYS A 36 -5.17 -3.87 4.30
C CYS A 36 -4.73 -4.41 2.94
N CYS A 37 -3.46 -4.22 2.61
CA CYS A 37 -2.84 -4.82 1.44
C CYS A 37 -1.98 -6.02 1.84
N PRO A 38 -1.95 -7.09 1.04
CA PRO A 38 -1.02 -8.18 1.28
C PRO A 38 0.43 -7.68 1.18
N ASN A 39 1.32 -8.26 1.98
CA ASN A 39 2.74 -7.99 1.90
C ASN A 39 3.27 -8.49 0.56
N ALA A 40 3.47 -7.55 -0.39
CA ALA A 40 4.00 -7.89 -1.71
C ALA A 40 5.49 -8.23 -1.67
N LEU A 41 6.22 -7.78 -0.63
CA LEU A 41 7.66 -7.92 -0.51
C LEU A 41 8.07 -8.33 0.92
N PRO A 42 9.07 -9.22 1.07
CA PRO A 42 9.65 -9.54 2.37
C PRO A 42 10.36 -8.36 3.03
N ASN A 43 10.95 -7.47 2.22
CA ASN A 43 11.66 -6.29 2.68
C ASN A 43 11.07 -5.03 1.99
N PRO A 44 10.49 -4.08 2.73
CA PRO A 44 9.93 -2.86 2.14
C PRO A 44 11.00 -1.95 1.51
N CYS A 45 12.26 -2.07 1.93
CA CYS A 45 13.37 -1.29 1.36
C CYS A 45 13.80 -1.80 -0.02
N THR A 46 13.36 -2.98 -0.45
CA THR A 46 13.66 -3.48 -1.80
C THR A 46 12.56 -3.16 -2.81
N ALA A 47 11.52 -2.43 -2.39
CA ALA A 47 10.46 -2.00 -3.29
C ALA A 47 11.00 -0.98 -4.31
N PRO A 48 10.49 -0.99 -5.56
CA PRO A 48 10.79 0.08 -6.51
C PRO A 48 10.41 1.44 -5.90
N PRO A 49 11.33 2.42 -5.91
CA PRO A 49 11.02 3.74 -5.37
C PRO A 49 9.96 4.43 -6.22
N ARG A 50 9.08 5.21 -5.56
CA ARG A 50 8.11 6.09 -6.22
C ARG A 50 7.13 5.40 -7.19
N ASN A 51 6.54 4.27 -6.82
CA ASN A 51 5.37 3.78 -7.57
C ASN A 51 4.16 4.69 -7.31
N PRO A 52 3.69 5.48 -8.29
CA PRO A 52 2.49 6.28 -8.11
C PRO A 52 1.26 5.37 -8.03
N GLY A 53 0.33 5.71 -7.14
CA GLY A 53 -0.98 5.07 -7.11
C GLY A 53 -1.88 5.57 -8.24
N GLU A 54 -3.05 4.95 -8.37
CA GLU A 54 -4.11 5.41 -9.26
C GLU A 54 -5.12 6.24 -8.48
N GLY A 55 -5.59 7.34 -9.08
CA GLY A 55 -6.63 8.19 -8.51
C GLY A 55 -6.31 9.68 -8.60
N PRO A 56 -7.25 10.54 -8.16
CA PRO A 56 -7.11 12.00 -8.27
C PRO A 56 -6.32 12.63 -7.12
N TYR A 57 -5.98 11.86 -6.10
CA TYR A 57 -5.35 12.38 -4.87
C TYR A 57 -3.82 12.35 -4.96
N HIS A 58 -3.19 13.38 -4.39
CA HIS A 58 -1.74 13.55 -4.38
C HIS A 58 -1.21 13.61 -2.94
N ALA A 59 -0.76 12.47 -2.43
CA ALA A 59 -0.18 12.39 -1.10
C ALA A 59 1.36 12.39 -1.16
N THR A 60 2.00 13.22 -0.35
CA THR A 60 3.45 13.15 -0.14
C THR A 60 3.80 11.83 0.54
N ARG A 61 4.68 11.05 -0.08
CA ARG A 61 5.14 9.73 0.37
C ARG A 61 6.67 9.66 0.27
N TRP A 62 7.25 8.75 1.02
CA TRP A 62 8.69 8.53 1.07
C TRP A 62 8.99 7.07 0.74
N ALA A 63 10.08 6.84 0.03
CA ALA A 63 10.58 5.51 -0.30
C ALA A 63 12.08 5.47 -0.07
N PHE A 64 12.59 4.27 0.21
CA PHE A 64 14.03 4.04 0.24
C PHE A 64 14.56 3.92 -1.19
N ASP A 65 15.65 4.61 -1.50
CA ASP A 65 16.36 4.49 -2.77
C ASP A 65 17.75 3.89 -2.54
N GLY A 66 17.88 2.59 -2.82
CA GLY A 66 19.13 1.86 -2.67
C GLY A 66 20.22 2.22 -3.68
N SER A 67 19.92 2.99 -4.74
CA SER A 67 20.93 3.44 -5.71
C SER A 67 21.74 4.66 -5.22
N THR A 68 21.21 5.37 -4.22
CA THR A 68 21.80 6.61 -3.68
C THR A 68 22.61 6.39 -2.40
N ARG A 69 22.84 5.14 -2.00
CA ARG A 69 23.50 4.76 -0.75
C ARG A 69 24.65 3.80 -1.03
#